data_AF-A0A3M1A002-F1
#
_entry.id   AF-A0A3M1A002-F1
#
_cell.length_a   1.000
_cell.length_b   1.000
_cell.length_c   1.000
_cell.angle_alpha   90.00
_cell.angle_beta   90.00
_cell.angle_gamma   90.00
#
_symmetry.space_group_name_H-M   'P 1'
#
loop_
_entity.id
_entity.type
_entity.pdbx_description
1 polymer ?
#
loop_
_entity_poly.entity_id
_entity_poly.type
_entity_poly.pdbx_seq_one_letter_code
_entity_poly.pdbx_strand_id
1 'polypeptide(L)' 'ARSDPDHARLRALWLAAHPKAALYVDFADFGFIRFEVAGALLNGGFGKAWRLSAADLGLSGA' A
#
# COMPACT_ATOMS: atom_id res chain seq x y z
N ALA A 1 5.31 2.49 14.06
CA ALA A 1 6.08 1.70 15.06
C ALA A 1 5.24 0.51 15.55
N ARG A 2 5.77 -0.45 16.33
CA ARG A 2 4.94 -1.55 16.88
C ARG A 2 3.85 -1.08 17.84
N SER A 3 4.10 0.05 18.51
CA SER A 3 3.14 0.75 19.36
C SER A 3 2.11 1.58 18.60
N ASP A 4 2.23 1.67 17.28
CA ASP A 4 1.27 2.40 16.47
C ASP A 4 -0.07 1.67 16.46
N PRO A 5 -1.20 2.35 16.72
CA PRO A 5 -2.53 1.73 16.73
C PRO A 5 -2.86 0.95 15.45
N ASP A 6 -2.34 1.37 14.31
CA ASP A 6 -2.58 0.71 13.02
C ASP A 6 -1.73 -0.54 12.78
N HIS A 7 -0.71 -0.78 13.62
CA HIS A 7 0.27 -1.84 13.37
C HIS A 7 -0.36 -3.23 13.21
N ALA A 8 -1.28 -3.59 14.11
CA ALA A 8 -1.95 -4.90 14.07
C ALA A 8 -2.78 -5.09 12.79
N ARG A 9 -3.48 -4.03 12.37
CA ARG A 9 -4.30 -4.02 11.15
C ARG A 9 -3.42 -4.14 9.90
N LEU A 10 -2.33 -3.38 9.83
CA LEU A 10 -1.39 -3.43 8.71
C LEU A 10 -0.70 -4.79 8.62
N ARG A 11 -0.32 -5.38 9.75
CA ARG A 11 0.25 -6.73 9.82
C ARG A 11 -0.71 -7.78 9.27
N ALA A 12 -1.97 -7.74 9.68
CA ALA A 12 -2.99 -8.69 9.21
C ALA A 12 -3.22 -8.56 7.70
N LEU A 13 -3.37 -7.33 7.19
CA LEU A 13 -3.53 -7.06 5.75
C LEU A 13 -2.31 -7.55 4.95
N TRP A 14 -1.10 -7.28 5.44
CA TRP A 14 0.12 -7.66 4.76
C TRP A 14 0.29 -9.18 4.67
N LEU A 15 0.02 -9.91 5.75
CA LEU A 15 0.12 -11.38 5.77
C LEU A 15 -0.96 -12.08 4.95
N ALA A 16 -2.14 -11.49 4.82
CA ALA A 16 -3.18 -12.01 3.94
C ALA A 16 -2.73 -12.02 2.47
N ALA A 17 -2.06 -10.95 2.01
CA ALA A 17 -1.53 -10.85 0.65
C ALA A 17 -0.17 -11.56 0.47
N HIS A 18 0.65 -11.62 1.52
CA HIS A 18 2.01 -12.16 1.49
C HIS A 18 2.25 -13.18 2.61
N PRO A 19 1.67 -14.40 2.56
CA PRO A 19 1.76 -15.35 3.67
C PRO A 19 3.20 -15.70 4.09
N LYS A 20 4.13 -15.75 3.12
CA LYS A 20 5.56 -16.02 3.39
C LYS A 20 6.25 -14.93 4.21
N ALA A 21 5.69 -13.71 4.28
CA ALA A 21 6.24 -12.63 5.08
C ALA A 21 6.15 -12.90 6.60
N ALA A 22 5.41 -13.92 7.03
CA ALA A 22 5.36 -14.36 8.43
C ALA A 22 6.76 -14.66 9.02
N LEU A 23 7.73 -15.01 8.17
CA LEU A 23 9.12 -15.25 8.59
C LEU A 23 9.89 -13.97 8.96
N TYR A 24 9.42 -12.80 8.52
CA TYR A 24 10.17 -11.54 8.58
C TYR A 24 9.41 -10.41 9.29
N VAL A 25 8.08 -10.46 9.28
CA VAL A 25 7.20 -9.34 9.67
C VAL A 25 7.39 -8.88 11.13
N ASP A 26 7.90 -9.76 11.98
CA ASP A 26 8.15 -9.50 13.39
C ASP A 26 9.65 -9.23 13.68
N PHE A 27 10.47 -8.95 12.67
CA PHE A 27 11.83 -8.43 12.87
C PHE A 27 11.79 -6.99 13.38
N ALA A 28 12.83 -6.57 14.11
CA ALA A 28 12.86 -5.25 14.75
C ALA A 28 12.97 -4.10 13.74
N ASP A 29 13.60 -4.36 12.60
CA ASP A 29 13.81 -3.46 11.47
C ASP A 29 12.74 -3.61 10.37
N PHE A 30 11.76 -4.49 10.55
CA PHE A 30 10.61 -4.58 9.64
C PHE A 30 9.61 -3.45 9.93
N GLY A 31 9.26 -2.70 8.89
CA GLY A 31 8.34 -1.56 8.99
C GLY A 31 7.20 -1.65 7.98
N PHE A 32 6.01 -1.19 8.39
CA PHE A 32 4.90 -0.97 7.48
C PHE A 32 4.85 0.50 7.06
N ILE A 33 4.62 0.72 5.78
CA ILE A 33 4.37 2.05 5.21
C ILE A 33 3.09 2.02 4.39
N ARG A 34 2.40 3.15 4.37
CA ARG A 34 1.27 3.40 3.46
C ARG A 34 1.63 4.60 2.61
N PHE A 35 1.54 4.45 1.31
CA PHE A 35 1.73 5.57 0.39
C PHE A 35 0.48 6.44 0.36
N GLU A 36 0.66 7.75 0.54
CA GLU A 36 -0.33 8.73 0.13
C GLU A 36 -0.16 8.96 -1.38
N VAL A 37 -1.15 8.51 -2.15
CA VAL A 37 -1.07 8.56 -3.61
C VAL A 37 -1.43 9.97 -4.08
N ALA A 38 -0.44 10.70 -4.58
CA ALA A 38 -0.67 12.03 -5.16
C ALA A 38 -1.35 11.97 -6.55
N GLY A 39 -1.15 10.87 -7.27
CA GLY A 39 -1.72 10.61 -8.59
C GLY A 39 -1.02 9.43 -9.26
N ALA A 40 -1.46 9.07 -10.47
CA ALA A 40 -0.87 7.98 -11.25
C ALA A 40 -0.76 8.33 -12.74
N LEU A 41 0.16 7.64 -13.41
CA LEU A 41 0.30 7.63 -14.85
C LEU A 41 -0.07 6.23 -15.35
N LEU A 42 -1.23 6.10 -16.00
CA LEU A 42 -1.67 4.84 -16.55
C LEU A 42 -1.19 4.73 -18.00
N ASN A 43 -0.35 3.72 -18.25
CA ASN A 43 -0.09 3.23 -19.59
C ASN A 43 -1.10 2.13 -19.91
N GLY A 44 -2.00 2.35 -20.87
CA GLY A 44 -2.99 1.34 -21.29
C GLY A 44 -2.64 0.66 -22.61
N GLY A 45 -1.36 0.60 -22.96
CA GLY A 45 -0.86 0.01 -24.19
C GLY A 45 -0.73 1.02 -25.34
N PHE A 46 -0.83 0.52 -26.58
CA PHE A 46 -0.44 1.27 -27.77
C PHE A 46 -1.19 2.60 -27.92
N GLY A 47 -0.45 3.71 -27.84
CA GLY A 47 -0.96 5.08 -28.04
C GLY A 47 -1.90 5.59 -26.95
N LYS A 48 -1.98 4.92 -25.79
CA LYS A 48 -2.98 5.21 -24.75
C LYS A 48 -2.34 5.52 -23.40
N ALA A 49 -2.45 6.76 -22.96
CA ALA A 49 -1.91 7.22 -21.67
C ALA A 49 -2.87 8.18 -20.96
N TRP A 50 -2.93 8.08 -19.63
CA TRP A 50 -3.75 8.94 -18.79
C TRP A 50 -2.98 9.42 -17.57
N ARG A 51 -3.25 10.67 -17.17
CA ARG A 51 -2.92 11.20 -15.85
C ARG A 51 -4.16 11.02 -14.98
N LEU A 52 -4.01 10.32 -13.86
CA LEU A 52 -5.09 10.03 -12.92
C LEU A 52 -4.81 10.79 -11.62
N SER A 53 -5.84 11.42 -11.08
CA SER A 53 -5.86 11.90 -9.70
C SER A 53 -6.03 10.74 -8.71
N ALA A 54 -5.84 10.99 -7.42
CA ALA A 54 -6.17 10.01 -6.38
C ALA A 54 -7.66 9.60 -6.42
N ALA A 55 -8.57 10.56 -6.68
CA ALA A 55 -10.00 10.29 -6.76
C ALA A 55 -10.35 9.35 -7.93
N ASP A 56 -9.67 9.47 -9.08
CA ASP A 56 -9.85 8.57 -10.22
C ASP A 56 -9.45 7.12 -9.89
N LEU A 57 -8.59 6.92 -8.89
CA LEU A 57 -8.20 5.60 -8.37
C LEU A 57 -9.12 5.08 -7.27
N GLY A 58 -10.22 5.78 -6.97
CA GLY A 58 -11.10 5.48 -5.84
C GLY A 58 -10.46 5.77 -4.47
N LEU A 59 -9.36 6.52 -4.44
CA LEU A 59 -8.68 6.95 -3.23
C LEU A 59 -9.23 8.33 -2.84
N SER A 60 -10.51 8.41 -2.50
CA SER A 60 -11.12 9.62 -1.95
C SER A 60 -11.00 9.59 -0.43
N GLY A 61 -10.15 10.46 0.13
CA GLY A 61 -10.10 10.84 1.55
C GLY A 61 -9.89 9.67 2.54
N ALA A 62 -8.65 9.51 3.00
CA ALA A 62 -8.42 9.02 4.36
C ALA A 62 -8.84 10.09 5.38
#